data_AF-A0A183HEU3-F1
#
_entry.id   AF-A0A183HEU3-F1
#
_cell.length_a   1.000
_cell.length_b   1.000
_cell.length_c   1.000
_cell.angle_alpha   90.00
_cell.angle_beta   90.00
_cell.angle_gamma   90.00
#
_symmetry.space_group_name_H-M   'P 1'
#
loop_
_entity.id
_entity.type
_entity.pdbx_description
1 polymer ?
#
loop_
_entity_poly.entity_id
_entity_poly.type
_entity_poly.pdbx_seq_one_letter_code
_entity_poly.pdbx_strand_id
1 'polypeptide(L)'
;MVDTVVLVLFKQWANLKPVIKKEFFDYFFGNALLKYRGSMEIRSELLKACAKLVKRSVFDGHACDIDLLASRLYALLTDQEPEFHEVVFEFFTKILAEFDSYWRLSEFGLSYDFQYKAKISFENNGLLKIYSKCLHIVSRFCIFIGNLEFPSNTELFIHHLC
;
A
#
# COMPACT_ATOMS: atom_id res chain seq x y z
N MET A 1 -2.24 -15.18 -14.53
CA MET A 1 -2.45 -16.22 -13.50
C MET A 1 -2.96 -15.61 -12.19
N VAL A 2 -2.26 -14.62 -11.61
CA VAL A 2 -2.67 -13.94 -10.36
C VAL A 2 -4.08 -13.33 -10.47
N ASP A 3 -4.38 -12.61 -11.55
CA ASP A 3 -5.71 -12.04 -11.78
C ASP A 3 -6.83 -13.09 -11.83
N THR A 4 -6.57 -14.26 -12.40
CA THR A 4 -7.53 -15.38 -12.43
C THR A 4 -7.84 -15.87 -11.02
N VAL A 5 -6.84 -15.94 -10.14
CA VAL A 5 -7.01 -16.33 -8.74
C VAL A 5 -7.85 -15.31 -7.99
N VAL A 6 -7.55 -14.01 -8.15
CA VAL A 6 -8.30 -12.91 -7.51
C VAL A 6 -9.77 -12.94 -7.96
N LEU A 7 -10.01 -13.16 -9.25
CA LEU A 7 -11.36 -13.27 -9.82
C LEU A 7 -12.15 -14.41 -9.17
N VAL A 8 -11.55 -15.59 -9.05
CA VAL A 8 -12.19 -16.76 -8.40
C VAL A 8 -12.47 -16.47 -6.93
N LEU A 9 -11.50 -15.85 -6.23
CA LEU A 9 -11.65 -15.47 -4.83
C LEU A 9 -12.82 -14.51 -4.63
N PHE A 10 -12.98 -13.52 -5.51
CA PHE A 10 -14.06 -12.52 -5.40
C PHE A 10 -15.43 -13.14 -5.67
N LYS A 11 -15.54 -14.02 -6.67
CA LYS A 11 -16.78 -14.76 -6.95
C LYS A 11 -17.20 -15.65 -5.79
N GLN A 12 -16.23 -16.19 -5.05
CA GLN A 12 -16.48 -17.03 -3.87
C GLN A 12 -16.40 -16.26 -2.55
N TRP A 13 -16.32 -14.93 -2.56
CA TRP A 13 -16.00 -14.14 -1.36
C TRP A 13 -16.97 -14.39 -0.20
N ALA A 14 -18.26 -14.52 -0.48
CA ALA A 14 -19.26 -14.79 0.55
C ALA A 14 -19.14 -16.21 1.15
N ASN A 15 -18.63 -17.17 0.39
CA ASN A 15 -18.54 -18.57 0.77
C ASN A 15 -17.21 -18.93 1.45
N LEU A 16 -16.17 -18.12 1.22
CA LEU A 16 -14.84 -18.36 1.77
C LEU A 16 -14.74 -17.88 3.21
N LYS A 17 -14.10 -18.71 4.05
CA LYS A 17 -13.74 -18.33 5.42
C LYS A 17 -12.78 -17.13 5.41
N PRO A 18 -12.88 -16.21 6.38
CA PRO A 18 -11.98 -15.06 6.49
C PRO A 18 -10.49 -15.43 6.45
N VAL A 19 -10.12 -16.52 7.13
CA VAL A 19 -8.73 -17.02 7.17
C VAL A 19 -8.16 -17.26 5.77
N ILE A 20 -8.92 -17.86 4.87
CA ILE A 20 -8.46 -18.15 3.49
C ILE A 20 -8.17 -16.84 2.75
N LYS A 21 -9.04 -15.84 2.90
CA LYS A 21 -8.87 -14.53 2.24
C LYS A 21 -7.61 -13.82 2.73
N LYS A 22 -7.33 -13.90 4.04
CA LYS A 22 -6.11 -13.38 4.65
C LYS A 22 -4.86 -14.13 4.18
N GLU A 23 -4.92 -15.46 4.10
CA GLU A 23 -3.80 -16.28 3.60
C GLU A 23 -3.43 -15.93 2.16
N PHE A 24 -4.41 -15.65 1.28
CA PHE A 24 -4.11 -15.16 -0.07
C PHE A 24 -3.43 -13.79 -0.06
N PHE A 25 -3.88 -12.87 0.80
CA PHE A 25 -3.23 -11.57 0.96
C PHE A 25 -1.78 -11.73 1.44
N ASP A 26 -1.57 -12.50 2.51
CA ASP A 26 -0.25 -12.74 3.08
C ASP A 26 0.67 -13.47 2.09
N TYR A 27 0.14 -14.41 1.31
CA TYR A 27 0.88 -15.10 0.25
C TYR A 27 1.33 -14.13 -0.84
N PHE A 28 0.44 -13.30 -1.39
CA PHE A 28 0.80 -12.36 -2.44
C PHE A 28 1.78 -11.30 -1.94
N PHE A 29 1.50 -10.71 -0.77
CA PHE A 29 2.32 -9.64 -0.21
C PHE A 29 3.71 -10.14 0.22
N GLY A 30 3.77 -11.29 0.90
CA GLY A 30 5.04 -11.91 1.30
C GLY A 30 5.91 -12.30 0.10
N ASN A 31 5.31 -12.84 -0.97
CA ASN A 31 6.05 -13.15 -2.20
C ASN A 31 6.54 -11.90 -2.92
N ALA A 32 5.76 -10.81 -2.94
CA ALA A 32 6.19 -9.54 -3.50
C ALA A 32 7.39 -8.95 -2.74
N LEU A 33 7.39 -9.06 -1.41
CA LEU A 33 8.45 -8.54 -0.54
C LEU A 33 9.74 -9.36 -0.56
N LEU A 34 9.63 -10.69 -0.57
CA LEU A 34 10.77 -11.58 -0.32
C LEU A 34 11.27 -12.28 -1.59
N LYS A 35 10.37 -12.94 -2.33
CA LYS A 35 10.75 -13.84 -3.43
C LYS A 35 10.91 -13.12 -4.76
N TYR A 36 10.01 -12.20 -5.06
CA TYR A 36 9.96 -11.48 -6.34
C TYR A 36 10.40 -10.02 -6.22
N ARG A 37 11.11 -9.67 -5.14
CA ARG A 37 11.62 -8.32 -4.90
C ARG A 37 12.38 -7.76 -6.11
N GLY A 38 13.21 -8.58 -6.76
CA GLY A 38 13.99 -8.20 -7.96
C GLY A 38 13.28 -8.34 -9.30
N SER A 39 12.06 -8.90 -9.36
CA SER A 39 11.28 -9.03 -10.60
C SER A 39 10.12 -8.05 -10.59
N MET A 40 10.34 -6.87 -11.18
CA MET A 40 9.38 -5.76 -11.18
C MET A 40 8.00 -6.16 -11.73
N GLU A 41 7.95 -6.95 -12.79
CA GLU A 41 6.70 -7.38 -13.42
C GLU A 41 5.86 -8.27 -12.48
N ILE A 42 6.46 -9.33 -11.92
CA ILE A 42 5.75 -10.27 -11.04
C ILE A 42 5.36 -9.57 -9.74
N ARG A 43 6.26 -8.76 -9.18
CA ARG A 43 6.02 -7.95 -7.99
C ARG A 43 4.82 -7.02 -8.18
N SER A 44 4.79 -6.26 -9.28
CA SER A 44 3.70 -5.34 -9.61
C SER A 44 2.35 -6.07 -9.70
N GLU A 45 2.31 -7.25 -10.33
CA GLU A 45 1.08 -8.05 -10.40
C GLU A 45 0.61 -8.57 -9.04
N LEU A 46 1.53 -9.03 -8.18
CA LEU A 46 1.19 -9.44 -6.81
C LEU A 46 0.69 -8.27 -5.96
N LEU A 47 1.30 -7.09 -6.08
CA LEU A 47 0.88 -5.89 -5.36
C LEU A 47 -0.46 -5.35 -5.85
N LYS A 48 -0.75 -5.40 -7.15
CA LYS A 48 -2.10 -5.11 -7.69
C LYS A 48 -3.14 -6.06 -7.11
N ALA A 49 -2.83 -7.36 -7.02
CA ALA A 49 -3.73 -8.33 -6.40
C ALA A 49 -3.99 -8.02 -4.92
N CYS A 50 -2.95 -7.63 -4.18
CA CYS A 50 -3.09 -7.16 -2.80
C CYS A 50 -3.98 -5.92 -2.71
N ALA A 51 -3.81 -4.94 -3.60
CA ALA A 51 -4.63 -3.73 -3.62
C ALA A 51 -6.11 -4.05 -3.85
N LYS A 52 -6.41 -4.96 -4.80
CA LYS A 52 -7.77 -5.46 -5.04
C LYS A 52 -8.36 -6.07 -3.76
N LEU A 53 -7.59 -6.91 -3.06
CA LEU A 53 -8.02 -7.54 -1.80
C LEU A 53 -8.30 -6.53 -0.70
N VAL A 54 -7.48 -5.47 -0.58
CA VAL A 54 -7.69 -4.37 0.37
C VAL A 54 -9.01 -3.67 0.06
N LYS A 55 -9.25 -3.27 -1.20
CA LYS A 55 -10.51 -2.64 -1.60
C LYS A 55 -11.71 -3.53 -1.35
N ARG A 56 -11.59 -4.83 -1.63
CA ARG A 56 -12.68 -5.79 -1.40
C ARG A 56 -12.98 -6.00 0.08
N SER A 57 -11.97 -5.87 0.94
CA SER A 57 -12.08 -6.07 2.39
C SER A 57 -12.45 -4.81 3.17
N VAL A 58 -12.64 -3.67 2.52
CA VAL A 58 -12.78 -2.37 3.20
C VAL A 58 -13.86 -2.35 4.29
N PHE A 59 -14.94 -3.14 4.14
CA PHE A 59 -16.04 -3.20 5.11
C PHE A 59 -16.02 -4.41 6.04
N ASP A 60 -15.29 -5.47 5.69
CA ASP A 60 -15.30 -6.73 6.46
C ASP A 60 -13.94 -7.11 7.06
N GLY A 61 -12.87 -6.42 6.65
CA GLY A 61 -11.50 -6.65 7.11
C GLY A 61 -10.96 -8.05 6.81
N HIS A 62 -11.63 -8.85 5.98
CA HIS A 62 -11.40 -10.29 5.97
C HIS A 62 -10.08 -10.70 5.29
N ALA A 63 -9.65 -10.04 4.21
CA ALA A 63 -8.30 -10.29 3.66
C ALA A 63 -7.25 -9.38 4.30
N CYS A 64 -7.61 -8.11 4.51
CA CYS A 64 -6.70 -7.14 5.09
C CYS A 64 -7.50 -6.05 5.82
N ASP A 65 -7.25 -5.91 7.11
CA ASP A 65 -7.71 -4.77 7.90
C ASP A 65 -6.79 -3.56 7.65
N ILE A 66 -7.39 -2.37 7.53
CA ILE A 66 -6.66 -1.15 7.17
C ILE A 66 -5.72 -0.68 8.29
N ASP A 67 -6.07 -0.87 9.56
CA ASP A 67 -5.19 -0.53 10.69
C ASP A 67 -3.97 -1.45 10.74
N LEU A 68 -4.21 -2.74 10.52
CA LEU A 68 -3.15 -3.73 10.39
C LEU A 68 -2.24 -3.43 9.19
N LEU A 69 -2.83 -3.07 8.04
CA LEU A 69 -2.09 -2.67 6.84
C LEU A 69 -1.20 -1.47 7.13
N ALA A 70 -1.76 -0.38 7.67
CA ALA A 70 -1.01 0.83 7.98
C ALA A 70 0.15 0.55 8.95
N SER A 71 -0.08 -0.31 9.95
CA SER A 71 0.96 -0.74 10.90
C SER A 71 2.07 -1.55 10.22
N ARG A 72 1.70 -2.45 9.30
CA ARG A 72 2.66 -3.28 8.55
C ARG A 72 3.50 -2.45 7.57
N LEU A 73 2.87 -1.52 6.85
CA LEU A 73 3.58 -0.60 5.97
C LEU A 73 4.53 0.31 6.76
N TYR A 74 4.09 0.80 7.92
CA TYR A 74 4.95 1.58 8.81
C TYR A 74 6.17 0.79 9.26
N ALA A 75 5.99 -0.46 9.72
CA ALA A 75 7.10 -1.30 10.15
C ALA A 75 8.14 -1.49 9.04
N LEU A 76 7.69 -1.79 7.81
CA LEU A 76 8.55 -1.96 6.64
C LEU A 76 9.26 -0.68 6.22
N LEU A 77 8.63 0.49 6.39
CA LEU A 77 9.24 1.79 6.09
C LEU A 77 10.20 2.30 7.18
N THR A 78 10.20 1.66 8.35
CA THR A 78 11.17 1.94 9.42
C THR A 78 12.25 0.87 9.51
N ASP A 79 12.21 -0.11 8.60
CA ASP A 79 13.21 -1.15 8.50
C ASP A 79 14.55 -0.57 8.00
N GLN A 80 15.64 -1.31 8.22
CA GLN A 80 16.97 -0.87 7.78
C GLN A 80 17.24 -1.22 6.31
N GLU A 81 16.50 -2.18 5.73
CA GLU A 81 16.62 -2.55 4.32
C GLU A 81 15.88 -1.54 3.41
N PRO A 82 16.60 -0.70 2.65
CA PRO A 82 15.98 0.32 1.80
C PRO A 82 15.12 -0.28 0.68
N GLU A 83 15.35 -1.53 0.28
CA GLU A 83 14.56 -2.20 -0.75
C GLU A 83 13.11 -2.43 -0.29
N PHE A 84 12.84 -2.56 1.01
CA PHE A 84 11.45 -2.63 1.50
C PHE A 84 10.71 -1.32 1.25
N HIS A 85 11.40 -0.17 1.29
CA HIS A 85 10.78 1.13 1.05
C HIS A 85 10.27 1.25 -0.38
N GLU A 86 11.02 0.73 -1.36
CA GLU A 86 10.60 0.71 -2.76
C GLU A 86 9.32 -0.12 -2.94
N VAL A 87 9.27 -1.33 -2.37
CA VAL A 87 8.10 -2.21 -2.48
C VAL A 87 6.89 -1.61 -1.77
N VAL A 88 7.07 -0.99 -0.61
CA VAL A 88 5.99 -0.31 0.12
C VAL A 88 5.48 0.90 -0.67
N PHE A 89 6.36 1.71 -1.23
CA PHE A 89 5.95 2.85 -2.05
C PHE A 89 5.17 2.39 -3.28
N GLU A 90 5.68 1.39 -4.00
CA GLU A 90 4.97 0.79 -5.12
C GLU A 90 3.59 0.29 -4.69
N PHE A 91 3.50 -0.45 -3.59
CA PHE A 91 2.23 -0.97 -3.11
C PHE A 91 1.24 0.14 -2.75
N PHE A 92 1.70 1.21 -2.11
CA PHE A 92 0.87 2.37 -1.80
C PHE A 92 0.29 3.01 -3.07
N THR A 93 1.10 3.19 -4.12
CA THR A 93 0.58 3.70 -5.41
C THR A 93 -0.47 2.78 -6.02
N LYS A 94 -0.31 1.45 -5.91
CA LYS A 94 -1.33 0.49 -6.38
C LYS A 94 -2.62 0.59 -5.58
N ILE A 95 -2.56 0.78 -4.26
CA ILE A 95 -3.75 0.99 -3.43
C ILE A 95 -4.49 2.25 -3.88
N LEU A 96 -3.78 3.37 -4.06
CA LEU A 96 -4.40 4.62 -4.52
C LEU A 96 -5.10 4.44 -5.87
N ALA A 97 -4.40 3.86 -6.86
CA ALA A 97 -4.96 3.61 -8.18
C ALA A 97 -6.16 2.65 -8.12
N GLU A 98 -6.12 1.64 -7.26
CA GLU A 98 -7.20 0.67 -7.11
C GLU A 98 -8.47 1.32 -6.55
N PHE A 99 -8.35 2.17 -5.52
CA PHE A 99 -9.50 2.89 -4.95
C PHE A 99 -10.03 4.01 -5.87
N ASP A 100 -9.19 4.59 -6.73
CA ASP A 100 -9.64 5.58 -7.71
C ASP A 100 -10.31 4.97 -8.95
N SER A 101 -10.04 3.69 -9.22
CA SER A 101 -10.65 2.96 -10.33
C SER A 101 -12.00 2.31 -9.98
N TYR A 102 -12.75 1.90 -11.01
CA TYR A 102 -13.96 1.08 -10.85
C TYR A 102 -13.85 -0.21 -11.67
N TRP A 103 -14.10 -1.33 -11.01
CA TRP A 103 -14.31 -2.64 -11.59
C TRP A 103 -15.59 -2.69 -12.39
N ARG A 104 -15.55 -3.36 -13.54
CA ARG A 104 -16.77 -3.61 -14.31
C ARG A 104 -17.62 -4.64 -13.58
N LEU A 105 -18.95 -4.42 -13.57
CA LEU A 105 -19.89 -5.35 -12.94
C LEU A 105 -19.75 -6.77 -13.51
N SER A 106 -19.51 -6.89 -14.82
CA SER A 106 -19.29 -8.16 -15.52
C SER A 106 -18.04 -8.92 -15.08
N GLU A 107 -17.06 -8.24 -14.48
CA GLU A 107 -15.81 -8.85 -14.04
C GLU A 107 -15.99 -9.46 -12.64
N PHE A 108 -16.44 -8.68 -11.66
CA PHE A 108 -16.41 -9.10 -10.26
C PHE A 108 -17.77 -9.25 -9.59
N GLY A 109 -18.87 -8.91 -10.27
CA GLY A 109 -20.22 -8.99 -9.71
C GLY A 109 -20.48 -7.99 -8.58
N LEU A 110 -19.68 -6.91 -8.50
CA LEU A 110 -19.79 -5.88 -7.46
C LEU A 110 -20.44 -4.62 -8.02
N SER A 111 -21.43 -4.10 -7.30
CA SER A 111 -22.15 -2.90 -7.70
C SER A 111 -21.26 -1.66 -7.68
N TYR A 112 -21.62 -0.66 -8.50
CA TYR A 112 -20.99 0.65 -8.44
C TYR A 112 -21.07 1.25 -7.03
N ASP A 113 -22.24 1.13 -6.37
CA ASP A 113 -22.45 1.65 -5.01
C ASP A 113 -21.47 1.08 -3.99
N PHE A 114 -21.17 -0.23 -4.06
CA PHE A 114 -20.18 -0.85 -3.19
C PHE A 114 -18.82 -0.17 -3.39
N GLN A 115 -18.40 0.00 -4.64
CA GLN A 115 -17.09 0.53 -4.99
C GLN A 115 -16.95 2.02 -4.65
N TYR A 116 -18.01 2.80 -4.89
CA TYR A 116 -18.07 4.21 -4.51
C TYR A 116 -17.96 4.36 -2.98
N LYS A 117 -18.75 3.59 -2.22
CA LYS A 117 -18.65 3.60 -0.75
C LYS A 117 -17.27 3.14 -0.27
N ALA A 118 -16.64 2.18 -0.96
CA ALA A 118 -15.29 1.72 -0.64
C ALA A 118 -14.27 2.85 -0.82
N LYS A 119 -14.34 3.61 -1.92
CA LYS A 119 -13.54 4.80 -2.17
C LYS A 119 -13.69 5.84 -1.06
N ILE A 120 -14.93 6.24 -0.77
CA ILE A 120 -15.23 7.22 0.30
C ILE A 120 -14.72 6.74 1.67
N SER A 121 -14.91 5.45 2.00
CA SER A 121 -14.41 4.87 3.24
C SER A 121 -12.88 4.91 3.32
N PHE A 122 -12.19 4.67 2.21
CA PHE A 122 -10.74 4.75 2.16
C PHE A 122 -10.26 6.19 2.27
N GLU A 123 -10.83 7.14 1.52
CA GLU A 123 -10.45 8.56 1.57
C GLU A 123 -10.62 9.16 2.98
N ASN A 124 -11.74 8.86 3.64
CA ASN A 124 -12.04 9.44 4.96
C ASN A 124 -11.25 8.83 6.12
N ASN A 125 -10.72 7.61 5.97
CA ASN A 125 -10.11 6.89 7.09
C ASN A 125 -8.80 6.19 6.70
N GLY A 126 -8.83 5.32 5.69
CA GLY A 126 -7.67 4.52 5.32
C GLY A 126 -6.49 5.32 4.79
N LEU A 127 -6.76 6.33 3.95
CA LEU A 127 -5.74 7.22 3.41
C LEU A 127 -5.07 8.01 4.54
N LEU A 128 -5.85 8.59 5.45
CA LEU A 128 -5.32 9.32 6.61
C LEU A 128 -4.45 8.41 7.51
N LYS A 129 -4.89 7.17 7.76
CA LYS A 129 -4.13 6.20 8.55
C LYS A 129 -2.79 5.87 7.93
N ILE A 130 -2.74 5.58 6.62
CA ILE A 130 -1.47 5.29 5.94
C ILE A 130 -0.60 6.55 5.86
N TYR A 131 -1.19 7.69 5.48
CA TYR A 131 -0.46 8.94 5.31
C TYR A 131 0.16 9.46 6.61
N SER A 132 -0.56 9.36 7.74
CA SER A 132 -0.03 9.76 9.05
C SER A 132 1.23 8.97 9.41
N LYS A 133 1.28 7.67 9.09
CA LYS A 133 2.47 6.83 9.29
C LYS A 133 3.62 7.28 8.39
N CYS A 134 3.36 7.60 7.12
CA CYS A 134 4.37 8.15 6.21
C CYS A 134 4.95 9.50 6.70
N LEU A 135 4.11 10.40 7.24
CA LEU A 135 4.56 11.68 7.82
C LEU A 135 5.50 11.48 9.01
N HIS A 136 5.27 10.47 9.85
CA HIS A 136 6.19 10.12 10.94
C HIS A 136 7.57 9.71 10.43
N ILE A 137 7.65 9.06 9.28
CA ILE A 137 8.94 8.67 8.69
C ILE A 137 9.65 9.89 8.11
N VAL A 138 8.94 10.71 7.32
CA VAL A 138 9.51 11.95 6.75
C VAL A 138 10.01 12.88 7.84
N SER A 139 9.22 13.10 8.90
CA SER A 139 9.65 13.93 10.04
C SER A 139 10.90 13.39 10.72
N ARG A 140 11.06 12.07 10.87
CA ARG A 140 12.32 11.47 11.38
C ARG A 140 13.51 11.76 10.49
N PHE A 141 13.36 11.66 9.17
CA PHE A 141 14.42 12.02 8.23
C PHE A 141 14.75 13.53 8.26
N CYS A 142 13.74 14.39 8.34
CA CYS A 142 13.93 15.84 8.44
C CYS A 142 14.61 16.26 9.76
N ILE A 143 14.26 15.64 10.89
CA ILE A 143 14.93 15.86 12.18
C ILE A 143 16.38 15.38 12.14
N PHE A 144 16.65 14.26 11.46
CA PHE A 144 18.01 13.75 11.27
C PHE A 144 18.89 14.74 10.48
N ILE A 145 18.35 15.37 9.43
CA ILE A 145 19.05 16.43 8.68
C ILE A 145 19.27 17.68 9.53
N GLY A 146 18.30 18.05 10.37
CA GLY A 146 18.43 19.21 11.29
C GLY A 146 19.48 19.02 12.40
N ASN A 147 19.82 17.77 12.74
CA ASN A 147 20.84 17.41 13.73
C ASN A 147 22.24 17.13 13.12
N LEU A 148 22.35 17.10 11.79
CA LEU A 148 23.64 17.21 11.12
C LEU A 148 24.05 18.68 11.20
N GLU A 149 24.80 19.04 12.25
CA GLU A 149 25.50 20.31 12.31
C GLU A 149 26.24 20.51 10.97
N PHE A 150 25.82 21.52 10.21
CA PHE A 150 26.64 22.04 9.12
C PHE A 150 28.01 22.35 9.72
N PRO A 151 29.13 21.86 9.15
CA PRO A 151 30.44 22.29 9.61
C PRO A 151 30.46 23.80 9.50
N SER A 152 30.67 24.45 10.66
CA SER A 152 30.66 25.89 10.86
C SER A 152 31.90 26.54 10.23
N ASN A 153 32.13 26.29 8.95
CA ASN A 153 33.22 26.83 8.14
C ASN A 153 32.85 26.76 6.66
N THR A 154 31.93 27.63 6.23
CA THR A 154 31.99 28.18 4.87
C THR A 154 31.34 29.57 4.89
N GLU A 155 32.14 30.56 5.28
CA GLU A 155 32.01 31.88 4.68
C GLU A 155 32.16 31.76 3.15
N LEU A 156 31.51 32.67 2.42
CA LEU A 156 31.43 32.79 0.96
C LEU A 156 30.43 31.87 0.25
N PHE A 157 29.21 32.38 0.03
CA PHE A 157 28.78 32.94 -1.26
C PHE A 157 27.31 33.40 -1.16
N ILE A 158 27.08 34.53 -0.50
CA ILE A 158 25.89 35.35 -0.75
C ILE A 158 26.37 36.52 -1.61
N HIS A 159 26.34 36.35 -2.92
CA HIS A 159 26.22 37.44 -3.90
C HIS A 159 26.12 36.84 -5.30
N HIS A 160 24.90 36.51 -5.72
CA HIS A 160 24.33 36.82 -7.03
C HIS A 160 23.12 35.94 -7.28
N LEU A 161 21.94 36.53 -7.09
CA LEU A 161 20.82 36.41 -8.00
C LEU A 161 19.97 37.65 -7.76
N CYS A 162 20.26 38.65 -8.59
CA CYS A 162 19.25 39.61 -9.02
C CYS A 162 18.14 38.86 -9.75
#